data_AF-A0A430HTF4-F1
#
_entry.id   AF-A0A430HTF4-F1
#
_cell.length_a   1.000
_cell.length_b   1.000
_cell.length_c   1.000
_cell.angle_alpha   90.00
_cell.angle_beta   90.00
_cell.angle_gamma   90.00
#
_symmetry.space_group_name_H-M   'P 1'
#
loop_
_entity.id
_entity.type
_entity.pdbx_description
1 polymer ?
#
loop_
_entity_poly.entity_id
_entity_poly.type
_entity_poly.pdbx_seq_one_letter_code
_entity_poly.pdbx_strand_id
1 'polypeptide(L)'
;MDSNAVDLRTTLAAQPATRAVSVSLPSQVYFDLDQFQRVQKELLGQLGCPACTSGFDIRYDIQRRFVVDASLSVQASGLAQDPLSP
;
A
#
# COMPACT_ATOMS: atom_id res chain seq x y z
N MET A 1 -30.85 32.07 1.88
CA MET A 1 -30.86 30.65 2.30
C MET A 1 -31.69 30.00 1.22
N ASP A 2 -31.07 29.42 0.18
CA ASP A 2 -30.63 28.03 0.25
C ASP A 2 -29.34 27.77 -0.53
N SER A 3 -28.34 27.24 0.18
CA SER A 3 -27.17 26.61 -0.41
C SER A 3 -27.61 25.32 -1.10
N ASN A 4 -27.65 25.31 -2.43
CA ASN A 4 -27.70 24.07 -3.21
C ASN A 4 -26.33 23.82 -3.85
N ALA A 5 -25.50 23.15 -3.05
CA ALA A 5 -24.51 22.21 -3.51
C ALA A 5 -25.21 21.17 -4.42
N VAL A 6 -24.61 20.52 -5.41
CA VAL A 6 -23.36 19.75 -5.47
C VAL A 6 -23.24 19.34 -6.95
N ASP A 7 -22.04 19.13 -7.49
CA ASP A 7 -21.87 17.82 -8.13
C ASP A 7 -20.45 17.27 -7.96
N LEU A 8 -20.30 16.47 -6.91
CA LEU A 8 -19.11 15.68 -6.61
C LEU A 8 -18.76 14.73 -7.77
N ARG A 9 -19.69 14.46 -8.68
CA ARG A 9 -19.50 13.62 -9.87
C ARG A 9 -18.96 14.39 -11.08
N THR A 10 -19.13 15.71 -11.14
CA THR A 10 -18.59 16.53 -12.24
C THR A 10 -17.07 16.77 -12.09
N THR A 11 -16.56 16.85 -10.87
CA THR A 11 -15.10 16.88 -10.59
C THR A 11 -14.44 15.50 -10.69
N LEU A 12 -15.19 14.42 -10.51
CA LEU A 12 -14.70 13.05 -10.62
C LEU A 12 -14.48 12.59 -12.09
N ALA A 13 -15.00 13.33 -13.06
CA ALA A 13 -14.95 12.97 -14.49
C ALA A 13 -13.59 13.24 -15.18
N ALA A 14 -12.68 13.99 -14.55
CA ALA A 14 -11.28 14.08 -14.99
C ALA A 14 -10.47 13.01 -14.25
N GLN A 15 -10.70 11.72 -14.56
CA GLN A 15 -9.98 10.63 -13.90
C GLN A 15 -8.47 10.89 -13.99
N PRO A 16 -7.77 11.10 -12.86
CA PRO A 16 -6.34 11.27 -12.88
C PRO A 16 -5.73 9.94 -13.35
N ALA A 17 -4.79 10.01 -14.30
CA ALA A 17 -3.88 8.90 -14.58
C ALA A 17 -3.44 8.34 -13.24
N THR A 18 -3.80 7.10 -12.94
CA THR A 18 -3.73 6.54 -11.59
C THR A 18 -2.29 6.60 -11.10
N ARG A 19 -1.96 7.61 -10.29
CA ARG A 19 -0.68 7.71 -9.58
C ARG A 19 -0.65 6.77 -8.39
N ALA A 20 -1.28 5.61 -8.56
CA ALA A 20 -1.35 4.56 -7.57
C ALA A 20 -0.03 3.79 -7.58
N VAL A 21 0.55 3.62 -6.40
CA VAL A 21 1.81 2.90 -6.21
C VAL A 21 1.56 1.79 -5.21
N SER A 22 1.64 0.54 -5.67
CA SER A 22 1.54 -0.63 -4.79
C SER A 22 2.92 -1.06 -4.34
N VAL A 23 3.10 -1.22 -3.03
CA VAL A 23 4.37 -1.57 -2.39
C VAL A 23 4.15 -2.80 -1.52
N SER A 24 4.81 -3.91 -1.85
CA SER A 24 4.84 -5.09 -0.97
C SER A 24 6.06 -5.04 -0.05
N LEU A 25 5.84 -5.18 1.25
CA LEU A 25 6.89 -5.13 2.27
C LEU A 25 6.89 -6.40 3.12
N PRO A 26 8.06 -6.93 3.52
CA PRO A 26 8.13 -7.96 4.55
C PRO A 26 7.44 -7.50 5.85
N SER A 27 6.79 -8.41 6.58
CA SER A 27 6.14 -8.07 7.86
C SER A 27 7.11 -7.44 8.86
N GLN A 28 8.35 -7.93 8.93
CA GLN A 28 9.40 -7.36 9.79
C GLN A 28 9.71 -5.89 9.47
N VAL A 29 9.60 -5.48 8.21
CA VAL A 29 9.78 -4.08 7.79
C VAL A 29 8.52 -3.27 8.03
N TYR A 30 7.35 -3.86 7.79
CA TYR A 30 6.05 -3.20 7.97
C TYR A 30 5.76 -2.83 9.44
N PHE A 31 6.18 -3.68 10.38
CA PHE A 31 5.95 -3.49 11.82
C PHE A 31 7.11 -2.79 12.55
N ASP A 32 8.14 -2.33 11.84
CA ASP A 32 9.26 -1.57 12.38
C ASP A 32 9.26 -0.16 11.81
N LEU A 33 9.00 0.84 12.66
CA LEU A 33 8.83 2.24 12.22
C LEU A 33 10.10 2.79 11.54
N ASP A 34 11.28 2.50 12.08
CA ASP A 34 12.54 3.03 11.57
C ASP A 34 12.85 2.42 10.18
N GLN A 35 12.62 1.13 10.03
CA GLN A 35 12.78 0.45 8.74
C GLN A 35 11.74 0.93 7.72
N PHE A 36 10.47 1.08 8.13
CA PHE A 36 9.40 1.57 7.27
C PHE A 36 9.68 2.99 6.76
N GLN A 37 10.13 3.90 7.64
CA GLN A 37 10.49 5.27 7.27
C GLN A 37 11.67 5.33 6.29
N ARG A 38 12.68 4.46 6.45
CA ARG A 38 13.79 4.35 5.48
C ARG A 38 13.27 3.93 4.11
N VAL A 39 12.39 2.93 4.05
CA VAL A 39 11.76 2.50 2.80
C VAL A 39 10.93 3.63 2.18
N GLN A 40 10.13 4.34 2.99
CA GLN A 40 9.33 5.46 2.51
C GLN A 40 10.22 6.56 1.89
N LYS A 41 11.30 6.95 2.56
CA LYS A 41 12.24 7.95 2.04
C LYS A 41 12.81 7.56 0.68
N GLU A 42 13.28 6.32 0.53
CA GLU A 42 13.84 5.83 -0.73
C GLU A 42 12.79 5.73 -1.83
N LEU A 43 11.59 5.24 -1.51
CA LEU A 43 10.47 5.18 -2.45
C LEU A 43 10.09 6.59 -2.94
N LEU A 44 9.90 7.54 -2.02
CA LEU A 44 9.54 8.91 -2.35
C LEU A 44 10.66 9.61 -3.15
N GLY A 45 11.92 9.28 -2.88
CA GLY A 45 13.07 9.71 -3.69
C GLY A 45 12.96 9.25 -5.13
N GLN A 46 12.55 8.00 -5.37
CA GLN A 46 12.29 7.48 -6.71
C GLN A 46 11.08 8.14 -7.38
N LEU A 47 10.07 8.53 -6.59
CA LEU A 47 8.89 9.25 -7.07
C LEU A 47 9.13 10.76 -7.30
N GLY A 48 10.33 11.26 -6.98
CA GLY A 48 10.83 12.59 -7.35
C GLY A 48 11.05 13.58 -6.21
N CYS A 49 10.49 13.34 -5.02
CA CYS A 49 10.74 14.16 -3.83
C CYS A 49 10.80 13.27 -2.60
N PRO A 50 11.95 13.14 -1.92
CA PRO A 50 12.11 12.22 -0.77
C PRO A 50 11.30 12.59 0.47
N ALA A 51 10.67 13.78 0.49
CA ALA A 51 9.90 14.30 1.62
C ALA A 51 8.42 14.57 1.29
N CYS A 52 7.98 14.30 0.06
CA CYS A 52 6.62 14.63 -0.39
C CYS A 52 5.81 13.36 -0.60
N THR A 53 4.67 13.23 0.07
CA THR A 53 3.68 12.15 -0.17
C THR A 53 2.51 12.60 -1.05
N SER A 54 2.37 13.90 -1.27
CA SER A 54 1.25 14.48 -2.02
C SER A 54 1.29 14.09 -3.49
N GLY A 55 0.11 13.82 -4.05
CA GLY A 55 -0.05 13.52 -5.47
C GLY A 55 0.11 12.05 -5.87
N PHE A 56 0.39 11.14 -4.93
CA PHE A 56 0.39 9.69 -5.14
C PHE A 56 -0.61 9.00 -4.19
N ASP A 57 -1.22 7.92 -4.65
CA ASP A 57 -1.99 6.99 -3.81
C ASP A 57 -1.09 5.78 -3.53
N ILE A 58 -0.29 5.86 -2.47
CA ILE A 58 0.69 4.81 -2.12
C ILE A 58 0.03 3.81 -1.18
N ARG A 59 -0.03 2.54 -1.61
CA ARG A 59 -0.63 1.44 -0.87
C ARG A 59 0.45 0.45 -0.48
N TYR A 60 0.63 0.29 0.82
CA TYR A 60 1.58 -0.66 1.39
C TYR A 60 0.83 -1.92 1.81
N ASP A 61 1.31 -3.07 1.34
CA ASP A 61 0.77 -4.38 1.65
C ASP A 61 1.88 -5.27 2.22
N ILE A 62 1.51 -6.17 3.13
CA ILE A 62 2.45 -7.17 3.65
C ILE A 62 2.68 -8.24 2.59
N GLN A 63 3.96 -8.49 2.28
CA GLN A 63 4.39 -9.53 1.36
C GLN A 63 3.91 -10.90 1.86
N ARG A 64 3.08 -11.54 1.05
CA ARG A 64 2.63 -12.92 1.28
C ARG A 64 3.53 -13.85 0.50
N ARG A 65 3.99 -14.93 1.13
CA ARG A 65 4.71 -16.00 0.43
C ARG A 65 3.75 -17.17 0.24
N PHE A 66 3.87 -17.84 -0.89
CA PHE A 66 3.18 -19.08 -1.16
C PHE A 66 4.21 -20.12 -1.57
N VAL A 67 4.04 -21.34 -1.09
CA VAL A 67 4.80 -22.50 -1.54
C VAL A 67 3.88 -23.31 -2.44
N VAL A 68 4.42 -23.74 -3.57
CA VAL A 68 3.73 -24.60 -4.54
C VAL A 68 4.48 -25.93 -4.57
N ASP A 69 3.75 -27.02 -4.36
CA ASP A 69 4.33 -28.37 -4.41
C ASP A 69 4.23 -29.02 -5.80
N ALA A 70 4.82 -30.20 -5.95
CA ALA A 70 4.80 -30.97 -7.21
C ALA A 70 3.40 -31.45 -7.62
N SER A 71 2.43 -31.43 -6.70
CA SER A 71 1.01 -31.72 -6.99
C SER A 71 0.20 -30.47 -7.37
N LEU A 72 0.86 -29.32 -7.51
CA LEU A 72 0.26 -28.01 -7.78
C LEU A 72 -0.61 -27.48 -6.63
N SER A 73 -0.45 -28.02 -5.42
CA SER A 73 -1.13 -27.47 -4.25
C SER A 73 -0.43 -26.19 -3.80
N VAL A 74 -1.21 -25.16 -3.50
CA VAL A 74 -0.73 -23.85 -3.06
C VAL A 74 -0.96 -23.69 -1.57
N GLN A 75 0.09 -23.38 -0.82
CA GLN A 75 0.03 -23.16 0.63
C GLN A 75 0.61 -21.78 0.97
N ALA A 76 -0.10 -21.01 1.79
CA ALA A 76 0.45 -19.78 2.32
C ALA A 76 1.63 -20.11 3.25
N SER A 77 2.75 -19.43 3.04
CA SER A 77 3.99 -19.59 3.81
C SER A 77 4.27 -18.30 4.56
N GLY A 78 4.53 -18.41 5.86
CA GLY A 78 5.05 -17.30 6.65
C GLY A 78 4.07 -16.16 6.95
N LEU A 79 2.75 -16.38 6.91
CA LEU A 79 1.87 -15.56 7.75
C LEU A 79 2.24 -15.89 9.19
N ALA A 80 2.80 -14.93 9.93
CA ALA A 80 2.80 -15.02 11.38
C ALA A 80 1.35 -15.30 11.77
N GLN A 81 1.07 -16.49 12.27
CA GLN A 81 -0.19 -16.72 12.97
C GLN A 81 -0.08 -15.82 14.18
N ASP A 82 -0.83 -14.73 14.18
CA ASP A 82 -0.97 -13.92 15.37
C ASP A 82 -1.59 -14.82 16.44
N PRO A 83 -0.90 -15.15 17.55
CA PRO A 83 -1.48 -15.99 18.60
C PRO A 83 -2.50 -15.21 19.44
N LEU A 84 -2.79 -13.95 19.12
CA LEU A 84 -3.65 -13.10 19.94
C LEU A 84 -5.05 -12.98 19.36
N SER A 85 -5.85 -14.02 19.61
CA SER A 85 -7.28 -13.87 19.92
C SER A 85 -7.68 -14.94 20.95
N PRO A 86 -8.02 -14.56 22.20
CA PRO A 86 -9.10 -15.25 22.92
C PRO A 86 -10.46 -14.98 22.26
#